data_AF-G4TYV7-F1
#
_entry.id   AF-G4TYV7-F1
#
_cell.length_a   1.000
_cell.length_b   1.000
_cell.length_c   1.000
_cell.angle_alpha   90.00
_cell.angle_beta   90.00
_cell.angle_gamma   90.00
#
_symmetry.space_group_name_H-M   'P 1'
#
loop_
_entity.id
_entity.type
_entity.pdbx_description
1 polymer ?
#
loop_
_entity_poly.entity_id
_entity_poly.type
_entity_poly.pdbx_seq_one_letter_code
_entity_poly.pdbx_strand_id
1 'polypeptide(L)'
;MLALIVIQALVLCHNEVMGSKTQLRDILASTHAVLFFGTPHSGVKGVELFHTLNRLLSVYTRTTNDVLQHLRENSPALENIQGLYTSASKEIETVLFYEVYATPIVGGKRLLIVPRHSATVTGDGGAKEEALDADHCEMVKFSDTEDANYRTVCSYIKQYVAGSVTAVTRKWSTEDAYRGSSINHVTIHY
;
A
#
# COMPACT_ATOMS: atom_id res chain seq x y z
N MET A 1 1.18 -5.89 8.18
CA MET A 1 2.50 -6.36 7.70
C MET A 1 2.60 -6.39 6.18
N LEU A 2 1.66 -7.02 5.45
CA LEU A 2 1.70 -7.05 3.97
C LEU A 2 1.72 -5.65 3.33
N ALA A 3 0.86 -4.72 3.79
CA ALA A 3 0.89 -3.35 3.30
C ALA A 3 2.20 -2.62 3.63
N LEU A 4 2.78 -2.85 4.81
CA LEU A 4 4.08 -2.30 5.19
C LEU A 4 5.21 -2.86 4.32
N ILE A 5 5.14 -4.13 3.91
CA ILE A 5 6.12 -4.73 3.01
C ILE A 5 6.01 -4.10 1.62
N VAL A 6 4.79 -3.89 1.10
CA VAL A 6 4.58 -3.22 -0.20
C VAL A 6 5.09 -1.78 -0.16
N ILE A 7 4.70 -1.03 0.87
CA ILE A 7 5.17 0.35 1.09
C ILE A 7 6.69 0.38 1.21
N GLN A 8 7.28 -0.52 2.00
CA GLN A 8 8.72 -0.62 2.19
C GLN A 8 9.45 -0.97 0.88
N ALA A 9 8.91 -1.91 0.11
CA ALA A 9 9.46 -2.26 -1.19
C ALA A 9 9.45 -1.06 -2.14
N LEU A 10 8.34 -0.32 -2.20
CA LEU A 10 8.24 0.88 -3.04
C LEU A 10 9.21 1.99 -2.58
N VAL A 11 9.38 2.18 -1.28
CA VAL A 11 10.37 3.11 -0.73
C VAL A 11 11.80 2.70 -1.08
N LEU A 12 12.14 1.41 -0.94
CA LEU A 12 13.45 0.88 -1.33
C LEU A 12 13.70 1.11 -2.82
N CYS A 13 12.71 0.82 -3.67
CA CYS A 13 12.80 1.08 -5.11
C CYS A 13 12.98 2.57 -5.40
N HIS A 14 12.31 3.46 -4.67
CA HIS A 14 12.45 4.90 -4.88
C HIS A 14 13.83 5.44 -4.48
N ASN A 15 14.41 4.94 -3.39
CA ASN A 15 15.68 5.40 -2.85
C ASN A 15 16.91 4.86 -3.60
N GLU A 16 16.74 3.91 -4.52
CA GLU A 16 17.79 3.48 -5.42
C GLU A 16 18.23 4.63 -6.36
N VAL A 17 19.54 4.66 -6.65
CA VAL A 17 20.13 5.70 -7.51
C VAL A 17 19.50 5.64 -8.92
N MET A 18 19.12 6.80 -9.46
CA MET A 18 18.62 6.91 -10.84
C MET A 18 19.64 6.32 -11.81
N GLY A 19 19.17 5.51 -12.78
CA GLY A 19 20.07 4.85 -13.73
C GLY A 19 20.80 3.62 -13.19
N SER A 20 20.55 3.22 -11.93
CA SER A 20 21.00 1.94 -11.40
C SER A 20 20.49 0.77 -12.26
N LYS A 21 21.33 -0.24 -12.43
CA LYS A 21 20.97 -1.51 -13.09
C LYS A 21 20.22 -2.46 -12.16
N THR A 22 19.93 -2.06 -10.92
CA THR A 22 19.10 -2.85 -10.02
C THR A 22 17.67 -2.88 -10.56
N GLN A 23 17.06 -4.08 -10.56
CA GLN A 23 15.68 -4.30 -11.03
C GLN A 23 14.63 -3.63 -10.11
N LEU A 24 15.05 -3.02 -9.01
CA LEU A 24 14.16 -2.36 -8.06
C LEU A 24 13.50 -1.12 -8.68
N ARG A 25 14.24 -0.31 -9.45
CA ARG A 25 13.64 0.84 -10.17
C ARG A 25 12.61 0.40 -11.21
N ASP A 26 12.80 -0.77 -11.82
CA ASP A 26 11.89 -1.32 -12.82
C ASP A 26 10.51 -1.61 -12.21
N ILE A 27 10.45 -2.00 -10.93
CA ILE A 27 9.19 -2.20 -10.19
C ILE A 27 8.45 -0.86 -10.07
N LEU A 28 9.15 0.21 -9.67
CA LEU A 28 8.55 1.54 -9.54
C LEU A 28 8.08 2.09 -10.90
N ALA A 29 8.91 1.94 -11.94
CA ALA A 29 8.58 2.35 -13.30
C ALA A 29 7.35 1.60 -13.85
N SER A 30 7.21 0.31 -13.51
CA SER A 30 6.11 -0.54 -13.96
C SER A 30 4.83 -0.41 -13.14
N THR A 31 4.87 0.21 -11.95
CA THR A 31 3.72 0.28 -11.04
C THR A 31 2.95 1.58 -11.23
N HIS A 32 1.78 1.59 -11.88
CA HIS A 32 0.99 2.83 -12.03
C HIS A 32 0.13 3.16 -10.81
N ALA A 33 -0.48 2.15 -10.18
CA ALA A 33 -1.43 2.34 -9.10
C ALA A 33 -1.34 1.22 -8.06
N VAL A 34 -1.69 1.54 -6.80
CA VAL A 34 -1.80 0.58 -5.70
C VAL A 34 -3.12 0.80 -4.98
N LEU A 35 -3.87 -0.27 -4.78
CA LEU A 35 -5.16 -0.27 -4.09
C LEU A 35 -5.02 -1.08 -2.80
N PHE A 36 -5.28 -0.43 -1.68
CA PHE A 36 -5.14 -0.98 -0.34
C PHE A 36 -6.52 -1.22 0.27
N PHE A 37 -6.76 -2.40 0.85
CA PHE A 37 -8.07 -2.78 1.40
C PHE A 37 -7.96 -3.13 2.88
N GLY A 38 -8.52 -2.28 3.74
CA GLY A 38 -8.54 -2.51 5.19
C GLY A 38 -7.15 -2.68 5.79
N THR A 39 -6.12 -2.08 5.21
CA THR A 39 -4.73 -2.29 5.63
C THR A 39 -4.33 -1.25 6.65
N PRO A 40 -3.75 -1.63 7.80
CA PRO A 40 -3.31 -0.65 8.79
C PRO A 40 -2.03 0.05 8.29
N HIS A 41 -2.16 1.32 7.90
CA HIS A 41 -1.11 2.20 7.39
C HIS A 41 -0.57 3.19 8.42
N SER A 42 -1.42 3.80 9.25
CA SER A 42 -0.99 4.83 10.19
C SER A 42 -0.47 4.23 11.49
N GLY A 43 0.77 4.60 11.81
CA GLY A 43 1.43 4.36 13.10
C GLY A 43 0.83 5.25 14.18
N VAL A 44 -0.29 4.82 14.76
CA VAL A 44 -0.69 5.33 16.08
C VAL A 44 0.05 4.48 17.12
N LYS A 45 0.76 5.16 18.04
CA LYS A 45 1.53 4.66 19.20
C LYS A 45 1.39 3.14 19.39
N GLY A 46 2.49 2.39 19.38
CA GLY A 46 2.54 0.91 19.24
C GLY A 46 1.42 0.07 19.89
N VAL A 47 0.81 0.53 20.98
CA VAL A 47 -0.43 0.00 21.57
C VAL A 47 -1.62 -0.08 20.59
N GLU A 48 -1.90 0.96 19.79
CA GLU A 48 -3.07 0.97 18.87
C GLU A 48 -2.86 0.06 17.65
N LEU A 49 -1.66 0.07 17.07
CA LEU A 49 -1.27 -0.93 16.06
C LEU A 49 -1.38 -2.35 16.63
N PHE A 50 -0.90 -2.58 17.85
CA PHE A 50 -1.02 -3.87 18.53
C PHE A 50 -2.48 -4.29 18.72
N HIS A 51 -3.37 -3.38 19.11
CA HIS A 51 -4.80 -3.67 19.21
C HIS A 51 -5.43 -4.01 17.86
N THR A 52 -5.09 -3.24 16.81
CA THR A 52 -5.56 -3.46 15.43
C THR A 52 -5.09 -4.82 14.91
N LEU A 53 -3.82 -5.16 15.13
CA LEU A 53 -3.27 -6.49 14.82
C LEU A 53 -3.99 -7.58 15.60
N ASN A 54 -4.19 -7.44 16.92
CA ASN A 54 -4.91 -8.45 17.69
C ASN A 54 -6.36 -8.63 17.21
N ARG A 55 -7.03 -7.56 16.77
CA ARG A 55 -8.37 -7.66 16.16
C ARG A 55 -8.31 -8.45 14.86
N LEU A 56 -7.38 -8.13 13.95
CA LEU A 56 -7.15 -8.91 12.73
C LEU A 56 -6.94 -10.38 13.06
N LEU A 57 -6.07 -10.69 14.01
CA LEU A 57 -5.84 -12.07 14.43
C LEU A 57 -7.08 -12.73 14.97
N SER A 58 -7.86 -12.06 15.83
CA SER A 58 -9.08 -12.66 16.37
C SER A 58 -10.09 -13.10 15.30
N VAL A 59 -10.00 -12.53 14.09
CA VAL A 59 -10.79 -12.92 12.92
C VAL A 59 -10.11 -14.05 12.13
N TYR A 60 -8.78 -14.01 11.96
CA TYR A 60 -8.04 -14.93 11.07
C TYR A 60 -7.37 -16.15 11.77
N THR A 61 -7.10 -16.12 13.08
CA THR A 61 -6.29 -17.12 13.81
C THR A 61 -7.07 -18.31 14.40
N ARG A 62 -8.01 -18.90 13.63
CA ARG A 62 -8.16 -20.38 13.73
C ARG A 62 -6.90 -21.11 13.22
N THR A 63 -5.94 -20.39 12.66
CA THR A 63 -4.64 -20.89 12.19
C THR A 63 -3.53 -19.88 12.47
N THR A 64 -2.55 -20.30 13.28
CA THR A 64 -1.14 -19.82 13.34
C THR A 64 -0.81 -18.63 14.27
N ASN A 65 -0.14 -18.93 15.39
CA ASN A 65 0.36 -17.98 16.40
C ASN A 65 1.82 -17.53 16.20
N ASP A 66 2.60 -18.19 15.35
CA ASP A 66 4.08 -18.08 15.39
C ASP A 66 4.65 -16.91 14.57
N VAL A 67 3.90 -16.36 13.61
CA VAL A 67 4.40 -15.36 12.66
C VAL A 67 4.59 -13.96 13.29
N LEU A 68 4.09 -13.74 14.51
CA LEU A 68 3.88 -12.38 15.03
C LEU A 68 4.73 -12.02 16.24
N GLN A 69 5.34 -13.01 16.91
CA GLN A 69 6.22 -12.75 18.05
C GLN A 69 7.47 -11.93 17.63
N HIS A 70 7.91 -12.07 16.37
CA HIS A 70 9.00 -11.30 15.78
C HIS A 70 8.60 -9.87 15.35
N LEU A 71 7.32 -9.48 15.41
CA LEU A 71 6.83 -8.14 15.03
C LEU A 71 6.86 -7.13 16.17
N ARG A 72 7.23 -7.57 17.38
CA ARG A 72 7.07 -6.82 18.63
C ARG A 72 8.16 -5.78 18.88
N GLU A 73 9.23 -5.79 18.13
CA GLU A 73 10.35 -4.89 18.41
C GLU A 73 10.15 -3.55 17.70
N ASN A 74 9.72 -2.58 18.52
CA ASN A 74 9.64 -1.16 18.21
C ASN A 74 10.81 -0.73 17.30
N SER A 75 10.50 -0.43 16.04
CA SER A 75 11.49 0.14 15.15
C SER A 75 11.09 1.57 14.82
N PRO A 76 11.89 2.58 15.24
CA PRO A 76 11.85 3.93 14.66
C PRO A 76 11.94 3.95 13.10
N ALA A 77 12.13 2.81 12.44
CA ALA A 77 11.96 2.70 10.99
C ALA A 77 10.51 2.95 10.53
N LEU A 78 9.46 2.65 11.30
CA LEU A 78 8.08 2.76 10.78
C LEU A 78 7.64 4.20 10.46
N GLU A 79 7.97 5.16 11.31
CA GLU A 79 7.69 6.59 11.07
C GLU A 79 8.53 7.14 9.91
N ASN A 80 9.77 6.66 9.76
CA ASN A 80 10.65 7.03 8.65
C ASN A 80 10.11 6.52 7.30
N ILE A 81 9.54 5.31 7.26
CA ILE A 81 9.00 4.70 6.04
C ILE A 81 7.81 5.48 5.50
N GLN A 82 6.95 6.02 6.37
CA GLN A 82 5.77 6.76 5.94
C GLN A 82 6.13 8.08 5.24
N GLY A 83 7.11 8.83 5.79
CA GLY A 83 7.63 10.04 5.15
C GLY A 83 8.37 9.75 3.83
N LEU A 84 9.10 8.64 3.76
CA LEU A 84 9.77 8.21 2.53
C LEU A 84 8.77 7.73 1.47
N TYR A 85 7.67 7.08 1.88
CA TYR A 85 6.61 6.64 0.97
C TYR A 85 5.92 7.82 0.30
N THR A 86 5.69 8.93 1.01
CA THR A 86 5.11 10.14 0.39
C THR A 86 5.94 10.67 -0.78
N SER A 87 7.27 10.46 -0.78
CA SER A 87 8.11 10.81 -1.93
C SER A 87 8.07 9.74 -3.03
N ALA A 88 8.08 8.45 -2.63
CA ALA A 88 8.01 7.30 -3.53
C ALA A 88 6.68 7.18 -4.29
N SER A 89 5.58 7.59 -3.66
CA SER A 89 4.21 7.42 -4.15
C SER A 89 3.70 8.58 -5.00
N LYS A 90 4.48 9.68 -5.17
CA LYS A 90 4.05 10.83 -5.98
C LYS A 90 3.69 10.48 -7.42
N GLU A 91 4.27 9.41 -7.96
CA GLU A 91 4.00 8.92 -9.32
C GLU A 91 3.22 7.59 -9.33
N ILE A 92 2.62 7.23 -8.19
CA ILE A 92 1.77 6.06 -8.01
C ILE A 92 0.41 6.51 -7.51
N GLU A 93 -0.62 6.26 -8.31
CA GLU A 93 -1.99 6.49 -7.90
C GLU A 93 -2.37 5.54 -6.76
N THR A 94 -2.77 6.08 -5.60
CA THR A 94 -3.08 5.27 -4.42
C THR A 94 -4.55 5.41 -4.03
N VAL A 95 -5.21 4.28 -3.77
CA VAL A 95 -6.55 4.25 -3.15
C VAL A 95 -6.52 3.45 -1.86
N LEU A 96 -7.09 4.02 -0.80
CA LEU A 96 -7.16 3.47 0.53
C LEU A 96 -8.63 3.15 0.85
N PHE A 97 -9.01 1.88 0.65
CA PHE A 97 -10.33 1.39 0.98
C PHE A 97 -10.41 1.00 2.46
N TYR A 98 -11.47 1.45 3.15
CA TYR A 98 -11.69 1.14 4.57
C TYR A 98 -13.11 0.61 4.83
N GLU A 99 -13.22 -0.24 5.84
CA GLU A 99 -14.50 -0.80 6.29
C GLU A 99 -15.35 0.24 7.04
N VAL A 100 -16.67 0.10 6.95
CA VAL A 100 -17.62 0.93 7.71
C VAL A 100 -18.45 0.12 8.71
N TYR A 101 -18.55 -1.20 8.56
CA TYR A 101 -19.27 -2.07 9.48
C TYR A 101 -18.36 -2.82 10.42
N ALA A 102 -18.80 -3.00 11.66
CA ALA A 102 -18.05 -3.71 12.68
C ALA A 102 -18.10 -5.23 12.45
N THR A 103 -16.92 -5.84 12.35
CA THR A 103 -16.72 -7.28 12.20
C THR A 103 -16.98 -8.00 13.53
N PRO A 104 -17.75 -9.09 13.56
CA PRO A 104 -17.88 -9.96 14.73
C PRO A 104 -16.54 -10.62 15.09
N ILE A 105 -16.16 -10.57 16.36
CA ILE A 105 -14.93 -11.19 16.86
C ILE A 105 -15.23 -12.17 18.01
N VAL A 106 -14.23 -12.98 18.37
CA VAL A 106 -14.30 -13.91 19.50
C VAL A 106 -14.77 -13.19 20.77
N GLY A 107 -15.72 -13.82 21.49
CA GLY A 107 -16.32 -13.25 22.70
C GLY A 107 -17.54 -12.35 22.46
N GLY A 108 -18.17 -12.43 21.28
CA GLY A 108 -19.47 -11.80 20.99
C GLY A 108 -19.40 -10.28 20.80
N LYS A 109 -18.20 -9.70 20.73
CA LYS A 109 -17.98 -8.28 20.46
C LYS A 109 -17.99 -8.03 18.96
N ARG A 110 -18.32 -6.79 18.57
CA ARG A 110 -18.16 -6.31 17.19
C ARG A 110 -17.26 -5.09 17.20
N LEU A 111 -16.24 -5.06 16.35
CA LEU A 111 -15.28 -3.96 16.27
C LEU A 111 -14.96 -3.69 14.81
N LEU A 112 -14.64 -2.43 14.48
CA LEU A 112 -13.87 -2.13 13.27
C LEU A 112 -12.48 -2.73 13.47
N ILE A 113 -12.10 -3.62 12.57
CA ILE A 113 -10.84 -4.36 12.64
C ILE A 113 -9.68 -3.41 12.34
N VAL A 114 -9.81 -2.63 11.27
CA VAL A 114 -8.91 -1.55 10.87
C VAL A 114 -9.72 -0.26 10.68
N PRO A 115 -9.85 0.57 11.73
CA PRO A 115 -10.57 1.83 11.66
C PRO A 115 -10.00 2.76 10.57
N ARG A 116 -10.82 3.66 10.01
CA ARG A 116 -10.42 4.61 8.95
C ARG A 116 -9.08 5.29 9.23
N HIS A 117 -8.88 5.87 10.42
CA HIS A 117 -7.63 6.56 10.76
C HIS A 117 -6.39 5.65 10.71
N SER A 118 -6.56 4.34 10.91
CA SER A 118 -5.50 3.35 10.75
C SER A 118 -5.36 2.95 9.29
N ALA A 119 -6.48 2.83 8.57
CA ALA A 119 -6.54 2.48 7.15
C ALA A 119 -6.12 3.60 6.19
N THR A 120 -6.00 4.83 6.67
CA THR A 120 -5.62 5.99 5.85
C THR A 120 -4.40 6.71 6.42
N VAL A 121 -3.67 7.42 5.57
CA VAL A 121 -2.46 8.17 5.93
C VAL A 121 -2.77 9.65 5.94
N THR A 122 -2.76 10.26 7.13
CA THR A 122 -2.87 11.72 7.25
C THR A 122 -1.65 12.38 6.59
N GLY A 123 -1.83 13.06 5.46
CA GLY A 123 -0.78 13.89 4.84
C GLY A 123 -0.24 13.39 3.49
N ASP A 124 -0.73 12.28 2.95
CA ASP A 124 -0.40 11.87 1.58
C ASP A 124 -1.27 12.68 0.59
N GLY A 125 -0.74 13.78 0.06
CA GLY A 125 -1.49 14.78 -0.72
C GLY A 125 -2.09 14.27 -2.04
N GLY A 126 -1.94 12.98 -2.37
CA GLY A 126 -2.46 12.36 -3.59
C GLY A 126 -3.27 11.07 -3.41
N ALA A 127 -3.30 10.47 -2.21
CA ALA A 127 -4.06 9.22 -2.01
C ALA A 127 -5.56 9.50 -1.90
N LYS A 128 -6.38 8.70 -2.59
CA LYS A 128 -7.83 8.73 -2.46
C LYS A 128 -8.27 7.81 -1.34
N GLU A 129 -9.13 8.28 -0.45
CA GLU A 129 -9.77 7.47 0.58
C GLU A 129 -11.18 7.10 0.13
N GLU A 130 -11.54 5.81 0.23
CA GLU A 130 -12.86 5.34 -0.19
C GLU A 130 -13.45 4.40 0.86
N ALA A 131 -14.71 4.63 1.22
CA ALA A 131 -15.43 3.74 2.14
C ALA A 131 -16.02 2.57 1.35
N LEU A 132 -15.93 1.36 1.91
CA LEU A 132 -16.71 0.22 1.43
C LEU A 132 -17.77 -0.15 2.47
N ASP A 133 -19.03 -0.24 2.03
CA ASP A 133 -20.19 -0.60 2.84
C ASP A 133 -20.16 -2.09 3.21
N ALA A 134 -19.16 -2.47 4.00
CA ALA A 134 -18.85 -3.83 4.40
C ALA A 134 -18.08 -3.83 5.72
N ASP A 135 -18.04 -5.01 6.35
CA ASP A 135 -17.08 -5.27 7.40
C ASP A 135 -15.74 -5.76 6.82
N HIS A 136 -14.71 -5.82 7.66
CA HIS A 136 -13.37 -6.24 7.25
C HIS A 136 -13.30 -7.57 6.51
N CYS A 137 -14.19 -8.53 6.83
CA CYS A 137 -14.17 -9.86 6.22
C CYS A 137 -14.81 -9.87 4.83
N GLU A 138 -15.78 -9.00 4.61
CA GLU A 138 -16.62 -9.00 3.43
C GLU A 138 -16.32 -7.87 2.44
N MET A 139 -15.45 -6.90 2.79
CA MET A 139 -15.16 -5.73 1.94
C MET A 139 -14.54 -6.03 0.57
N VAL A 140 -14.07 -7.26 0.34
CA VAL A 140 -13.55 -7.75 -0.96
C VAL A 140 -14.34 -8.94 -1.50
N LYS A 141 -15.48 -9.28 -0.90
CA LYS A 141 -16.34 -10.41 -1.27
C LYS A 141 -17.67 -9.89 -1.78
N PHE A 142 -17.67 -9.51 -3.04
CA PHE A 142 -18.86 -8.96 -3.67
C PHE A 142 -19.86 -10.05 -4.03
N SER A 143 -21.14 -9.74 -3.84
CA SER A 143 -22.24 -10.66 -4.11
C SER A 143 -22.45 -10.90 -5.61
N ASP A 144 -22.41 -9.83 -6.40
CA ASP A 144 -22.52 -9.84 -7.86
C ASP A 144 -21.94 -8.54 -8.48
N THR A 145 -22.18 -8.31 -9.77
CA THR A 145 -21.70 -7.12 -10.50
C THR A 145 -22.53 -5.85 -10.26
N GLU A 146 -23.70 -6.00 -9.64
CA GLU A 146 -24.61 -4.91 -9.27
C GLU A 146 -24.31 -4.36 -7.87
N ASP A 147 -23.57 -5.11 -7.06
CA ASP A 147 -23.01 -4.71 -5.77
C ASP A 147 -22.32 -3.32 -5.86
N ALA A 148 -22.72 -2.41 -4.97
CA ALA A 148 -22.22 -1.04 -4.97
C ALA A 148 -20.71 -0.98 -4.72
N ASN A 149 -20.19 -1.80 -3.80
CA ASN A 149 -18.76 -1.85 -3.51
C ASN A 149 -17.99 -2.44 -4.70
N TYR A 150 -18.54 -3.46 -5.37
CA TYR A 150 -17.96 -4.00 -6.61
C TYR A 150 -17.81 -2.92 -7.68
N ARG A 151 -18.88 -2.15 -7.92
CA ARG A 151 -18.91 -1.09 -8.92
C ARG A 151 -17.92 0.01 -8.60
N THR A 152 -17.84 0.42 -7.34
CA THR A 152 -16.86 1.40 -6.85
C THR A 152 -15.43 0.92 -7.10
N VAL A 153 -15.07 -0.28 -6.65
CA VAL A 153 -13.73 -0.85 -6.85
C VAL A 153 -13.40 -1.01 -8.34
N CYS A 154 -14.34 -1.53 -9.14
CA CYS A 154 -14.16 -1.66 -10.58
C CYS A 154 -13.98 -0.32 -11.30
N SER A 155 -14.63 0.74 -10.83
CA SER A 155 -14.48 2.08 -11.37
C SER A 155 -13.03 2.57 -11.22
N TYR A 156 -12.46 2.45 -10.01
CA TYR A 156 -11.05 2.78 -9.77
C TYR A 156 -10.10 1.94 -10.62
N ILE A 157 -10.31 0.62 -10.69
CA ILE A 157 -9.46 -0.26 -11.51
C ILE A 157 -9.52 0.16 -12.98
N LYS A 158 -10.71 0.38 -13.55
CA LYS A 158 -10.87 0.81 -14.95
C LYS A 158 -10.21 2.15 -15.20
N GLN A 159 -10.39 3.12 -14.29
CA GLN A 159 -9.77 4.44 -14.38
C GLN A 159 -8.24 4.33 -14.45
N TYR A 160 -7.62 3.57 -13.55
CA TYR A 160 -6.16 3.44 -13.52
C TYR A 160 -5.61 2.58 -14.65
N VAL A 161 -6.32 1.52 -15.07
CA VAL A 161 -5.92 0.73 -16.24
C VAL A 161 -5.89 1.61 -17.50
N ALA A 162 -6.88 2.48 -17.69
CA ALA A 162 -6.92 3.40 -18.83
C ALA A 162 -5.73 4.37 -18.89
N GLY A 163 -5.23 4.83 -17.73
CA GLY A 163 -4.05 5.70 -17.64
C GLY A 163 -2.69 4.97 -17.62
N SER A 164 -2.70 3.66 -17.39
CA SER A 164 -1.50 2.92 -17.01
C SER A 164 -0.42 2.89 -18.09
N VAL A 165 -0.78 2.62 -19.34
CA VAL A 165 0.18 2.52 -20.46
C VAL A 165 0.95 3.83 -20.62
N THR A 166 0.26 4.96 -20.64
CA THR A 166 0.86 6.29 -20.77
C THR A 166 1.77 6.60 -19.58
N ALA A 167 1.30 6.36 -18.36
CA ALA A 167 2.06 6.67 -17.14
C ALA A 167 3.31 5.79 -17.01
N VAL A 168 3.19 4.47 -17.25
CA VAL A 168 4.30 3.52 -17.20
C VAL A 168 5.31 3.83 -18.29
N THR A 169 4.86 4.08 -19.53
CA THR A 169 5.77 4.46 -20.63
C THR A 169 6.55 5.73 -20.30
N ARG A 170 5.89 6.75 -19.73
CA ARG A 170 6.57 7.98 -19.30
C ARG A 170 7.68 7.68 -18.30
N LYS A 171 7.42 6.84 -17.29
CA LYS A 171 8.40 6.49 -16.26
C LYS A 171 9.57 5.70 -16.82
N TRP A 172 9.31 4.73 -17.71
CA TRP A 172 10.37 4.00 -18.40
C TRP A 172 11.25 4.91 -19.26
N SER A 173 10.66 5.84 -20.02
CA SER A 173 11.45 6.82 -20.79
C SER A 173 12.37 7.66 -19.90
N THR A 174 11.90 8.06 -18.71
CA THR A 174 12.74 8.76 -17.72
C THR A 174 13.89 7.88 -17.23
N GLU A 175 13.61 6.63 -16.83
CA GLU A 175 14.64 5.70 -16.37
C GLU A 175 15.70 5.41 -17.45
N ASP A 176 15.26 5.15 -18.69
CA ASP A 176 16.14 4.86 -19.82
C ASP A 176 17.03 6.05 -20.18
N ALA A 177 16.51 7.27 -20.08
CA ALA A 177 17.30 8.49 -20.28
C ALA A 177 18.43 8.63 -19.24
N TYR A 178 18.15 8.31 -17.96
CA TYR A 178 19.16 8.29 -16.92
C TYR A 178 20.19 7.17 -17.15
N ARG A 179 19.75 5.95 -17.49
CA ARG A 179 20.64 4.82 -17.80
C ARG A 179 21.56 5.10 -18.98
N GLY A 180 21.04 5.73 -20.04
CA GLY A 180 21.84 6.15 -21.21
C GLY A 180 22.85 7.24 -20.89
N SER A 181 22.49 8.20 -20.02
CA SER A 181 23.39 9.28 -19.59
C SER A 181 24.55 8.78 -18.73
N SER A 182 24.32 7.78 -17.86
CA SER A 182 25.38 7.14 -17.06
C SER A 182 26.41 6.40 -17.91
N ILE A 183 26.02 5.86 -19.07
CA ILE A 183 26.94 5.19 -20.01
C ILE A 183 27.87 6.22 -20.70
N ASN A 184 27.33 7.38 -21.06
CA ASN A 184 28.10 8.44 -21.72
C ASN A 184 29.15 9.06 -20.80
N HIS A 185 28.90 9.15 -19.48
CA HIS A 185 29.88 9.69 -18.54
C HIS A 185 31.07 8.75 -18.28
N VAL A 186 30.88 7.42 -18.41
CA VAL A 186 31.96 6.44 -18.25
C VAL A 186 32.86 6.35 -19.49
N THR A 187 32.35 6.77 -20.65
CA THR A 187 33.07 6.63 -21.94
C THR A 187 34.02 7.80 -22.23
N ILE A 188 33.90 8.94 -21.52
CA ILE A 188 34.78 10.10 -21.68
C ILE A 188 35.93 10.05 -20.65
N HIS A 189 36.77 9.02 -20.75
CA HIS A 189 38.07 8.98 -20.09
C HIS A 189 39.06 8.23 -21.00
N TYR A 190 39.49 8.89 -22.07
CA TYR A 190 40.70 8.57 -22.82
C TYR A 190 41.38 9.87 -23.24
#